data_AF-A0A834XW43-F1
#
_entry.id   AF-A0A834XW43-F1
#
_cell.length_a   1.000
_cell.length_b   1.000
_cell.length_c   1.000
_cell.angle_alpha   90.00
_cell.angle_beta   90.00
_cell.angle_gamma   90.00
#
_symmetry.space_group_name_H-M   'P 1'
#
loop_
_entity.id
_entity.type
_entity.pdbx_description
1 polymer ?
#
loop_
_entity_poly.entity_id
_entity_poly.type
_entity_poly.pdbx_seq_one_letter_code
_entity_poly.pdbx_strand_id
1 'polypeptide(L)'
;MMSALSLIPFVIGLVGYDSCLKSTPDLWKYGPEYNFKVECNASLTNTAYNEISITNVTLDLICRPFYSTSVVSSGSDALQCKISNAQMNNYNFDIKNIKKHDNHSLPFEINNQTFEIIYTNNGIKNINIQLPVSPWRMNIYRTIASYLNYGYNDFVKNVETTYNITKLENSTLGECQANMSVTKYPNYEFTGVKMNSPCDKLKLETIAYKDKYPVVEFHKNRILNNCTKKTPYFFGGDDDTINKPSRYFTNNTNSYVVYVTAPLSFESQTINNGILTLFNKSAPVYESTSIRLVEIKPAKSEFKRIESPGITNIHSHSEIIIPAAYILSFLFFFYLNIKMKIVCLIPFVVGLIGFDKCQKDSPEVWKHGPEYTFRMKVNASLSYPKLSNNAFSNLTIIVKCRPFSTEINQENDGLQCYVHSAQKQNHDIIQSTKLPKIHADRPTLPFDIGNKTFEILFSNNGVKDIRVELPISNWRLNMFRAISSQLNFGFNGFDKDEDTFTIEQNENSTIGNCYTKIEESSVSGFALAPQSFGSHTINKGTLTYTNVKISSPTMEHIDLRLVSIDPAIKELKRLDKPGISTLASGDTIEKIATPKTVLK
;
A
#
# COMPACT_ATOMS: atom_id res chain seq x y z
N MET A 1 -29.09 35.89 -4.83
CA MET A 1 -27.63 36.19 -4.86
C MET A 1 -26.93 35.04 -4.16
N MET A 2 -26.54 34.00 -4.89
CA MET A 2 -25.49 33.07 -4.44
C MET A 2 -24.27 33.40 -5.29
N SER A 3 -23.27 33.92 -4.61
CA SER A 3 -22.05 34.55 -5.09
C SER A 3 -20.94 33.51 -5.15
N ALA A 4 -20.34 33.30 -6.32
CA ALA A 4 -19.16 32.47 -6.56
C ALA A 4 -19.29 31.00 -6.10
N LEU A 5 -18.89 30.06 -6.95
CA LEU A 5 -18.43 28.78 -6.43
C LEU A 5 -17.14 29.08 -5.64
N SER A 6 -17.28 29.29 -4.33
CA SER A 6 -16.20 29.30 -3.37
C SER A 6 -15.63 27.89 -3.33
N LEU A 7 -14.80 27.60 -4.31
CA LEU A 7 -14.15 26.32 -4.47
C LEU A 7 -12.73 26.45 -3.96
N ILE A 8 -12.48 25.71 -2.88
CA ILE A 8 -11.19 25.16 -2.51
C ILE A 8 -10.27 26.19 -1.86
N PRO A 9 -9.63 25.84 -0.74
CA PRO A 9 -8.53 26.65 -0.26
C PRO A 9 -7.37 26.77 -1.26
N PHE A 10 -7.29 26.03 -2.38
CA PHE A 10 -6.11 26.02 -3.28
C PHE A 10 -6.30 25.73 -4.79
N VAL A 11 -7.47 25.94 -5.39
CA VAL A 11 -7.49 26.31 -6.82
C VAL A 11 -8.54 27.37 -6.95
N ILE A 12 -8.08 28.60 -6.71
CA ILE A 12 -8.53 29.77 -7.42
C ILE A 12 -10.03 29.73 -7.80
N GLY A 13 -10.86 30.40 -7.00
CA GLY A 13 -12.28 30.56 -7.28
C GLY A 13 -12.53 30.83 -8.76
N LEU A 14 -13.38 30.01 -9.39
CA LEU A 14 -13.63 30.14 -10.81
C LEU A 14 -14.65 31.27 -11.03
N VAL A 15 -14.14 32.46 -11.28
CA VAL A 15 -14.96 33.64 -11.57
C VAL A 15 -15.51 33.51 -12.98
N GLY A 16 -16.77 33.93 -13.16
CA GLY A 16 -17.44 33.91 -14.45
C GLY A 16 -18.08 32.57 -14.82
N TYR A 17 -17.89 31.51 -14.01
CA TYR A 17 -18.51 30.21 -14.26
C TYR A 17 -20.03 30.28 -14.39
N ASP A 18 -20.71 31.02 -13.50
CA ASP A 18 -22.17 31.21 -13.60
C ASP A 18 -22.59 31.87 -14.91
N SER A 19 -21.75 32.75 -15.47
CA SER A 19 -22.01 33.39 -16.76
C SER A 19 -21.82 32.39 -17.91
N CYS A 20 -20.83 31.51 -17.82
CA CYS A 20 -20.60 30.43 -18.78
C CYS A 20 -21.74 29.41 -18.74
N LEU A 21 -22.15 28.98 -17.54
CA LEU A 21 -23.25 28.05 -17.32
C LEU A 21 -24.59 28.64 -17.82
N LYS A 22 -24.86 29.93 -17.57
CA LYS A 22 -26.08 30.58 -18.09
C LYS A 22 -26.09 30.73 -19.60
N SER A 23 -24.94 30.98 -20.22
CA SER A 23 -24.85 31.17 -21.68
C SER A 23 -24.84 29.85 -22.45
N THR A 24 -24.26 28.79 -21.88
CA THR A 24 -24.16 27.46 -22.50
C THR A 24 -24.42 26.34 -21.48
N PRO A 25 -25.67 26.18 -20.99
CA PRO A 25 -25.98 25.24 -19.90
C PRO A 25 -25.61 23.80 -20.23
N ASP A 26 -25.92 23.34 -21.45
CA ASP A 26 -25.66 21.97 -21.89
C ASP A 26 -24.16 21.65 -21.96
N LEU A 27 -23.34 22.66 -22.26
CA LEU A 27 -21.90 22.51 -22.37
C LEU A 27 -21.29 22.28 -20.98
N TRP A 28 -21.71 23.06 -19.97
CA TRP A 28 -21.17 23.05 -18.61
C TRP A 28 -21.97 22.21 -17.61
N LYS A 29 -22.93 21.41 -18.07
CA LYS A 29 -23.85 20.65 -17.20
C LYS A 29 -23.16 19.73 -16.18
N TYR A 30 -21.94 19.27 -16.48
CA TYR A 30 -21.14 18.40 -15.59
C TYR A 30 -20.01 19.15 -14.85
N GLY A 31 -19.98 20.47 -14.94
CA GLY A 31 -18.97 21.30 -14.29
C GLY A 31 -17.68 21.48 -15.09
N PRO A 32 -16.75 22.28 -14.55
CA PRO A 32 -15.44 22.49 -15.14
C PRO A 32 -14.48 21.34 -14.86
N GLU A 33 -13.58 21.08 -15.80
CA GLU A 33 -12.48 20.13 -15.73
C GLU A 33 -11.17 20.86 -16.02
N TYR A 34 -10.23 20.79 -15.07
CA TYR A 34 -8.95 21.47 -15.09
C TYR A 34 -7.89 20.50 -15.59
N ASN A 35 -7.17 20.88 -16.65
CA ASN A 35 -6.08 20.09 -17.20
C ASN A 35 -4.76 20.76 -16.82
N PHE A 36 -3.96 20.08 -16.01
CA PHE A 36 -2.62 20.49 -15.66
C PHE A 36 -1.59 19.65 -16.41
N LYS A 37 -0.47 20.27 -16.76
CA LYS A 37 0.75 19.58 -17.15
C LYS A 37 1.65 19.44 -15.94
N VAL A 38 2.14 18.24 -15.68
CA VAL A 38 3.12 17.98 -14.63
C VAL A 38 4.41 17.51 -15.28
N GLU A 39 5.51 18.17 -14.95
CA GLU A 39 6.85 17.86 -15.46
C GLU A 39 7.82 17.74 -14.29
N CYS A 40 8.46 16.60 -14.14
CA CYS A 40 9.47 16.36 -13.11
C CYS A 40 10.79 15.99 -13.78
N ASN A 41 11.82 16.80 -13.56
CA ASN A 41 13.18 16.56 -13.99
C ASN A 41 14.03 16.28 -12.77
N ALA A 42 14.56 15.06 -12.69
CA ALA A 42 15.49 14.66 -11.64
C ALA A 42 16.86 14.35 -12.24
N SER A 43 17.92 14.65 -11.51
CA SER A 43 19.28 14.28 -11.87
C SER A 43 20.00 13.69 -10.67
N LEU A 44 20.83 12.68 -10.94
CA LEU A 44 21.69 12.01 -9.99
C LEU A 44 23.11 12.03 -10.55
N THR A 45 24.01 12.70 -9.84
CA THR A 45 25.43 12.77 -10.25
C THR A 45 26.23 11.71 -9.51
N ASN A 46 26.65 10.68 -10.23
CA ASN A 46 27.47 9.61 -9.69
C ASN A 46 28.96 9.89 -9.92
N THR A 47 29.58 10.56 -8.96
CA THR A 47 31.00 10.94 -9.02
C THR A 47 31.94 9.73 -9.08
N ALA A 48 31.52 8.57 -8.57
CA ALA A 48 32.36 7.37 -8.56
C ALA A 48 32.46 6.68 -9.93
N TYR A 49 31.46 6.87 -10.79
CA TYR A 49 31.47 6.35 -12.16
C TYR A 49 31.58 7.45 -13.22
N ASN A 50 31.68 8.71 -12.79
CA ASN A 50 31.72 9.88 -13.67
C ASN A 50 30.49 9.97 -14.60
N GLU A 51 29.33 9.60 -14.06
CA GLU A 51 28.06 9.54 -14.80
C GLU A 51 27.02 10.48 -14.19
N ILE A 52 26.16 11.04 -15.04
CA ILE A 52 24.94 11.74 -14.63
C ILE A 52 23.75 10.97 -15.20
N SER A 53 22.85 10.55 -14.33
CA SER A 53 21.54 10.02 -14.71
C SER A 53 20.51 11.14 -14.62
N ILE A 54 19.76 11.37 -15.68
CA ILE A 54 18.67 12.33 -15.75
C ILE A 54 17.37 11.58 -16.03
N THR A 55 16.37 11.80 -15.20
CA THR A 55 15.04 11.23 -15.32
C THR A 55 14.04 12.36 -15.57
N ASN A 56 13.36 12.30 -16.70
CA ASN A 56 12.29 13.24 -17.03
C ASN A 56 10.96 12.49 -17.02
N VAL A 57 10.05 12.94 -16.17
CA VAL A 57 8.67 12.45 -16.08
C VAL A 57 7.74 13.55 -16.56
N THR A 58 6.84 13.22 -17.48
CA THR A 58 5.79 14.13 -17.93
C THR A 58 4.45 13.44 -17.85
N LEU A 59 3.43 14.09 -17.31
CA LEU A 59 2.07 13.57 -17.26
C LEU A 59 1.03 14.68 -17.37
N ASP A 60 -0.18 14.30 -17.75
CA ASP A 60 -1.34 15.17 -17.76
C ASP A 60 -2.23 14.82 -16.56
N LEU A 61 -2.52 15.82 -15.74
CA LEU A 61 -3.35 15.70 -14.55
C LEU A 61 -4.68 16.39 -14.79
N ILE A 62 -5.75 15.61 -14.82
CA ILE A 62 -7.11 16.08 -15.07
C ILE A 62 -7.84 16.12 -13.73
N CYS A 63 -8.24 17.30 -13.26
CA CYS A 63 -8.89 17.46 -11.98
C CYS A 63 -10.28 18.09 -12.09
N ARG A 64 -11.20 17.67 -11.22
CA ARG A 64 -12.54 18.24 -11.09
C ARG A 64 -12.81 18.65 -9.65
N PRO A 65 -13.24 19.90 -9.42
CA PRO A 65 -13.65 20.34 -8.10
C PRO A 65 -14.98 19.72 -7.70
N PHE A 66 -15.13 19.39 -6.41
CA PHE A 66 -16.40 18.96 -5.85
C PHE A 66 -16.49 19.30 -4.35
N TYR A 67 -17.71 19.31 -3.84
CA TYR A 67 -17.96 19.51 -2.40
C TYR A 67 -18.17 18.15 -1.72
N SER A 68 -17.32 17.82 -0.74
CA SER A 68 -17.41 16.56 -0.01
C SER A 68 -18.42 16.67 1.12
N THR A 69 -19.51 15.92 1.02
CA THR A 69 -20.56 15.78 2.05
C THR A 69 -20.43 14.50 2.89
N SER A 70 -19.25 13.85 2.87
CA SER A 70 -19.02 12.60 3.61
C SER A 70 -19.33 12.76 5.11
N VAL A 71 -19.91 11.71 5.71
CA VAL A 71 -20.40 11.63 7.11
C VAL A 71 -19.32 12.04 8.14
N VAL A 72 -18.03 11.96 7.78
CA VAL A 72 -16.88 12.27 8.64
C VAL A 72 -16.39 13.72 8.50
N SER A 73 -16.95 14.50 7.59
CA SER A 73 -16.55 15.89 7.33
C SER A 73 -17.77 16.75 7.07
N SER A 74 -18.11 17.61 8.02
CA SER A 74 -18.86 18.83 7.74
C SER A 74 -18.27 19.49 6.50
N GLY A 75 -19.06 19.56 5.42
CA GLY A 75 -18.75 20.10 4.10
C GLY A 75 -17.31 20.61 3.88
N SER A 76 -16.53 19.84 3.13
CA SER A 76 -15.12 20.18 2.84
C SER A 76 -14.88 20.23 1.34
N ASP A 77 -14.11 21.22 0.89
CA ASP A 77 -13.70 21.32 -0.50
C ASP A 77 -12.79 20.17 -0.91
N ALA A 78 -12.95 19.71 -2.14
CA ALA A 78 -12.20 18.57 -2.63
C ALA A 78 -11.92 18.66 -4.13
N LEU A 79 -10.86 17.95 -4.55
CA LEU A 79 -10.47 17.78 -5.94
C LEU A 79 -10.37 16.31 -6.27
N GLN A 80 -11.07 15.85 -7.29
CA GLN A 80 -10.84 14.53 -7.85
C GLN A 80 -9.90 14.67 -9.03
N CYS A 81 -8.80 13.95 -9.03
CA CYS A 81 -7.80 14.00 -10.08
C CYS A 81 -7.57 12.64 -10.70
N LYS A 82 -7.24 12.65 -11.99
CA LYS A 82 -6.90 11.48 -12.79
C LYS A 82 -5.62 11.76 -13.57
N ILE A 83 -4.71 10.80 -13.56
CA ILE A 83 -3.47 10.88 -14.35
C ILE A 83 -3.68 10.25 -15.73
N SER A 84 -3.14 10.90 -16.75
CA SER A 84 -3.11 10.43 -18.13
C SER A 84 -1.82 10.81 -18.83
N ASN A 85 -1.51 10.16 -19.96
CA ASN A 85 -0.33 10.42 -20.79
C ASN A 85 1.00 10.47 -20.01
N ALA A 86 1.11 9.67 -18.96
CA ALA A 86 2.29 9.61 -18.12
C ALA A 86 3.43 8.90 -18.87
N GLN A 87 4.57 9.57 -18.97
CA GLN A 87 5.77 9.10 -19.67
C GLN A 87 6.99 9.35 -18.78
N MET A 88 7.94 8.41 -18.81
CA MET A 88 9.21 8.53 -18.12
C MET A 88 10.35 8.20 -19.08
N ASN A 89 11.29 9.13 -19.20
CA ASN A 89 12.48 8.99 -20.03
C ASN A 89 13.72 9.09 -19.14
N ASN A 90 14.59 8.09 -19.22
CA ASN A 90 15.85 8.07 -18.49
C ASN A 90 17.02 8.24 -19.47
N TYR A 91 17.95 9.12 -19.10
CA TYR A 91 19.14 9.44 -19.87
C TYR A 91 20.37 9.27 -18.99
N ASN A 92 21.39 8.57 -19.48
CA ASN A 92 22.69 8.49 -18.82
C ASN A 92 23.76 9.20 -19.66
N PHE A 93 24.57 10.02 -19.01
CA PHE A 93 25.65 10.79 -19.63
C PHE A 93 26.98 10.51 -18.93
N ASP A 94 28.03 10.25 -19.71
CA ASP A 94 29.42 10.30 -19.21
C ASP A 94 29.87 11.76 -19.14
N ILE A 95 30.24 12.22 -17.94
CA ILE A 95 30.67 13.60 -17.66
C ILE A 95 31.91 13.98 -18.49
N LYS A 96 32.78 13.01 -18.83
CA LYS A 96 34.03 13.27 -19.58
C LYS A 96 33.80 13.44 -21.08
N ASN A 97 32.76 12.82 -21.63
CA ASN A 97 32.58 12.74 -23.08
C ASN A 97 31.28 13.34 -23.60
N ILE A 98 30.36 13.84 -22.75
CA ILE A 98 29.01 14.38 -23.12
C ILE A 98 28.37 13.57 -24.26
N LYS A 99 28.58 12.25 -24.26
CA LYS A 99 27.98 11.34 -25.21
C LYS A 99 26.80 10.70 -24.51
N LYS A 100 25.61 10.87 -25.11
CA LYS A 100 24.36 10.27 -24.64
C LYS A 100 24.52 8.75 -24.73
N HIS A 101 24.54 8.07 -23.58
CA HIS A 101 24.93 6.67 -23.54
C HIS A 101 23.76 5.74 -23.89
N ASP A 102 22.55 6.05 -23.42
CA ASP A 102 21.33 5.28 -23.74
C ASP A 102 20.06 6.11 -23.47
N ASN A 103 18.97 5.83 -24.20
CA ASN A 103 17.62 6.33 -23.92
C ASN A 103 16.72 5.13 -23.63
N HIS A 104 16.21 5.03 -22.42
CA HIS A 104 15.21 4.03 -22.08
C HIS A 104 13.91 4.74 -21.73
N SER A 105 12.91 4.60 -22.63
CA SER A 105 11.53 4.90 -22.28
C SER A 105 10.98 3.70 -21.52
N LEU A 106 10.63 3.91 -20.25
CA LEU A 106 10.02 2.87 -19.42
C LEU A 106 8.52 3.09 -19.36
N PRO A 107 7.69 2.04 -19.48
CA PRO A 107 6.26 2.16 -19.28
C PRO A 107 5.99 2.66 -17.85
N PHE A 108 5.49 3.89 -17.75
CA PHE A 108 5.15 4.51 -16.47
C PHE A 108 3.68 4.20 -16.17
N GLU A 109 3.46 3.05 -15.52
CA GLU A 109 2.14 2.50 -15.23
C GLU A 109 1.43 3.24 -14.09
N ILE A 110 1.13 4.54 -14.27
CA ILE A 110 0.28 5.33 -13.35
C ILE A 110 -0.96 5.91 -14.06
N ASN A 111 -1.13 5.58 -15.33
CA ASN A 111 -2.23 6.08 -16.14
C ASN A 111 -3.58 5.52 -15.66
N ASN A 112 -4.61 6.36 -15.77
CA ASN A 112 -6.02 6.05 -15.52
C ASN A 112 -6.41 5.73 -14.07
N GLN A 113 -5.54 5.94 -13.08
CA GLN A 113 -5.94 5.86 -11.68
C GLN A 113 -6.49 7.20 -11.19
N THR A 114 -7.60 7.13 -10.45
CA THR A 114 -8.28 8.29 -9.87
C THR A 114 -7.96 8.37 -8.37
N PHE A 115 -7.75 9.59 -7.89
CA PHE A 115 -7.59 9.90 -6.47
C PHE A 115 -8.34 11.20 -6.15
N GLU A 116 -8.75 11.38 -4.90
CA GLU A 116 -9.41 12.60 -4.43
C GLU A 116 -8.55 13.24 -3.34
N ILE A 117 -8.41 14.56 -3.38
CA ILE A 117 -7.72 15.35 -2.37
C ILE A 117 -8.81 16.10 -1.59
N ILE A 118 -8.88 15.88 -0.29
CA ILE A 118 -9.83 16.54 0.60
C ILE A 118 -9.09 17.62 1.38
N TYR A 119 -9.63 18.82 1.38
CA TYR A 119 -9.01 19.98 2.01
C TYR A 119 -9.71 20.41 3.29
N THR A 120 -8.98 21.16 4.10
CA THR A 120 -9.48 21.96 5.22
C THR A 120 -8.93 23.38 5.08
N ASN A 121 -9.36 24.27 5.98
CA ASN A 121 -8.80 25.62 6.06
C ASN A 121 -7.27 25.67 6.33
N ASN A 122 -6.69 24.54 6.76
CA ASN A 122 -5.27 24.43 7.11
C ASN A 122 -4.42 23.69 6.05
N GLY A 123 -5.01 23.25 4.94
CA GLY A 123 -4.33 22.43 3.94
C GLY A 123 -5.03 21.12 3.65
N ILE A 124 -4.28 20.14 3.14
CA ILE A 124 -4.79 18.80 2.84
C ILE A 124 -5.14 18.08 4.13
N LYS A 125 -6.39 17.62 4.25
CA LYS A 125 -6.86 16.75 5.32
C LYS A 125 -6.45 15.31 5.05
N ASN A 126 -6.83 14.80 3.88
CA ASN A 126 -6.60 13.43 3.47
C ASN A 126 -6.69 13.29 1.95
N ILE A 127 -6.17 12.17 1.46
CA ILE A 127 -6.20 11.74 0.08
C ILE A 127 -6.96 10.41 0.05
N ASN A 128 -8.00 10.36 -0.77
CA ASN A 128 -8.79 9.16 -1.02
C ASN A 128 -8.30 8.51 -2.31
N ILE A 129 -8.10 7.20 -2.31
CA ILE A 129 -7.57 6.50 -3.47
C ILE A 129 -8.30 5.19 -3.73
N GLN A 130 -8.42 4.85 -5.02
CA GLN A 130 -8.89 3.53 -5.44
C GLN A 130 -7.81 2.47 -5.18
N LEU A 131 -8.17 1.45 -4.41
CA LEU A 131 -7.31 0.31 -4.08
C LEU A 131 -7.42 -0.81 -5.14
N PRO A 132 -6.36 -1.65 -5.30
CA PRO A 132 -5.06 -1.59 -4.62
C PRO A 132 -4.12 -0.54 -5.25
N VAL A 133 -3.23 0.03 -4.43
CA VAL A 133 -2.18 0.96 -4.87
C VAL A 133 -0.84 0.58 -4.23
N SER A 134 0.26 0.62 -4.99
CA SER A 134 1.59 0.40 -4.43
C SER A 134 2.08 1.65 -3.66
N PRO A 135 2.98 1.51 -2.67
CA PRO A 135 3.53 2.63 -1.93
C PRO A 135 4.16 3.72 -2.81
N TRP A 136 4.96 3.35 -3.82
CA TRP A 136 5.56 4.32 -4.75
C TRP A 136 4.53 5.12 -5.56
N ARG A 137 3.41 4.49 -5.99
CA ARG A 137 2.31 5.19 -6.68
C ARG A 137 1.60 6.14 -5.72
N MET A 138 1.35 5.68 -4.49
CA MET A 138 0.73 6.49 -3.45
C MET A 138 1.55 7.75 -3.19
N ASN A 139 2.87 7.63 -3.12
CA ASN A 139 3.75 8.76 -2.91
C ASN A 139 3.70 9.77 -4.06
N ILE A 140 3.60 9.34 -5.32
CA ILE A 140 3.38 10.25 -6.46
C ILE A 140 2.09 11.07 -6.26
N TYR A 141 0.99 10.45 -5.84
CA TYR A 141 -0.26 11.16 -5.59
C TYR A 141 -0.13 12.15 -4.43
N ARG A 142 0.59 11.79 -3.35
CA ARG A 142 0.89 12.71 -2.25
C ARG A 142 1.74 13.89 -2.70
N THR A 143 2.71 13.65 -3.57
CA THR A 143 3.58 14.71 -4.11
C THR A 143 2.79 15.68 -4.96
N ILE A 144 1.97 15.18 -5.89
CA ILE A 144 1.08 16.00 -6.70
C ILE A 144 0.12 16.79 -5.81
N ALA A 145 -0.49 16.15 -4.81
CA ALA A 145 -1.37 16.83 -3.87
C ALA A 145 -0.62 17.94 -3.10
N SER A 146 0.61 17.68 -2.66
CA SER A 146 1.45 18.67 -1.98
C SER A 146 1.78 19.89 -2.86
N TYR A 147 1.89 19.72 -4.17
CA TYR A 147 2.14 20.80 -5.12
C TYR A 147 0.86 21.55 -5.53
N LEU A 148 -0.30 21.05 -5.10
CA LEU A 148 -1.59 21.72 -5.17
C LEU A 148 -2.03 22.26 -3.79
N ASN A 149 -1.09 22.37 -2.83
CA ASN A 149 -1.36 22.81 -1.46
C ASN A 149 -0.45 23.97 -1.06
N TYR A 150 -1.00 25.19 -0.98
CA TYR A 150 -0.20 26.35 -0.57
C TYR A 150 -0.06 26.42 0.96
N GLY A 151 -0.94 25.77 1.73
CA GLY A 151 -0.78 25.49 3.16
C GLY A 151 -1.15 26.61 4.14
N TYR A 152 -1.78 27.70 3.68
CA TYR A 152 -2.21 28.80 4.56
C TYR A 152 -3.30 29.69 3.93
N ASN A 153 -4.37 29.96 4.69
CA ASN A 153 -5.55 30.68 4.20
C ASN A 153 -5.67 32.13 4.71
N ASP A 154 -4.89 32.54 5.71
CA ASP A 154 -5.03 33.87 6.33
C ASP A 154 -4.35 35.01 5.54
N PHE A 155 -3.74 34.71 4.38
CA PHE A 155 -3.14 35.74 3.48
C PHE A 155 -4.16 36.79 2.99
N VAL A 156 -5.44 36.43 3.00
CA VAL A 156 -6.57 37.29 2.58
C VAL A 156 -6.74 38.48 3.53
N LYS A 157 -6.31 38.37 4.79
CA LYS A 157 -6.53 39.40 5.82
C LYS A 157 -5.49 40.53 5.81
N ASN A 158 -4.34 40.34 5.16
CA ASN A 158 -3.24 41.31 5.17
C ASN A 158 -3.24 42.17 3.89
N VAL A 159 -3.25 43.50 4.07
CA VAL A 159 -3.32 44.50 2.98
C VAL A 159 -1.96 44.74 2.30
N GLU A 160 -0.88 44.25 2.89
CA GLU A 160 0.49 44.46 2.40
C GLU A 160 0.77 43.77 1.06
N THR A 161 1.64 44.38 0.26
CA THR A 161 2.10 43.86 -1.03
C THR A 161 3.09 42.72 -0.87
N THR A 162 3.85 42.67 0.22
CA THR A 162 4.71 41.52 0.55
C THR A 162 4.52 41.15 2.00
N TYR A 163 4.36 39.86 2.29
CA TYR A 163 4.19 39.34 3.64
C TYR A 163 5.03 38.10 3.84
N ASN A 164 5.73 38.03 4.98
CA ASN A 164 6.56 36.90 5.36
C ASN A 164 5.96 36.20 6.59
N ILE A 165 5.88 34.87 6.55
CA ILE A 165 5.40 34.06 7.67
C ILE A 165 6.24 32.81 7.82
N THR A 166 6.42 32.39 9.06
CA THR A 166 7.00 31.11 9.41
C THR A 166 5.92 30.23 10.03
N LYS A 167 5.70 29.04 9.47
CA LYS A 167 4.69 28.10 9.98
C LYS A 167 5.13 26.66 9.80
N LEU A 168 4.60 25.77 10.63
CA LEU A 168 4.67 24.33 10.44
C LEU A 168 3.76 23.89 9.28
N GLU A 169 4.32 23.17 8.31
CA GLU A 169 3.64 22.70 7.10
C GLU A 169 3.74 21.18 6.97
N ASN A 170 2.61 20.56 6.61
CA ASN A 170 2.55 19.16 6.22
C ASN A 170 2.84 18.99 4.73
N SER A 171 3.81 18.14 4.41
CA SER A 171 4.21 17.80 3.05
C SER A 171 4.63 16.33 2.95
N THR A 172 5.02 15.89 1.75
CA THR A 172 5.62 14.56 1.56
C THR A 172 6.95 14.40 2.28
N LEU A 173 7.64 15.48 2.63
CA LEU A 173 8.87 15.46 3.43
C LEU A 173 8.60 15.36 4.93
N GLY A 174 7.32 15.38 5.32
CA GLY A 174 6.86 15.36 6.70
C GLY A 174 6.32 16.71 7.16
N GLU A 175 6.36 16.94 8.47
CA GLU A 175 5.86 18.15 9.11
C GLU A 175 7.05 19.05 9.47
N CYS A 176 7.25 20.11 8.69
CA CYS A 176 8.46 20.93 8.71
C CYS A 176 8.14 22.41 8.89
N GLN A 177 8.98 23.14 9.61
CA GLN A 177 8.91 24.59 9.62
C GLN A 177 9.24 25.12 8.22
N ALA A 178 8.37 25.95 7.67
CA ALA A 178 8.53 26.59 6.37
C ALA A 178 8.46 28.11 6.53
N ASN A 179 9.41 28.79 5.90
CA ASN A 179 9.39 30.24 5.73
C ASN A 179 8.71 30.54 4.40
N MET A 180 7.60 31.23 4.44
CA MET A 180 6.80 31.61 3.28
C MET A 180 6.87 33.11 3.08
N SER A 181 7.10 33.55 1.86
CA SER A 181 6.99 34.94 1.42
C SER A 181 5.91 35.00 0.35
N VAL A 182 4.98 35.94 0.49
CA VAL A 182 3.91 36.15 -0.47
C VAL A 182 4.03 37.55 -1.01
N THR A 183 4.21 37.67 -2.32
CA THR A 183 4.30 38.95 -3.02
C THR A 183 3.10 39.11 -3.94
N LYS A 184 2.40 40.24 -3.80
CA LYS A 184 1.25 40.66 -4.60
C LYS A 184 1.74 41.78 -5.51
N TYR A 185 1.55 41.61 -6.82
CA TYR A 185 2.01 42.57 -7.81
C TYR A 185 0.85 43.44 -8.29
N PRO A 186 0.70 44.69 -7.81
CA PRO A 186 -0.29 45.60 -8.36
C PRO A 186 0.16 46.03 -9.75
N ASN A 187 -0.77 46.06 -10.72
CA ASN A 187 -0.52 46.52 -12.08
C ASN A 187 0.51 45.71 -12.90
N TYR A 188 0.81 44.48 -12.51
CA TYR A 188 1.67 43.60 -13.31
C TYR A 188 0.85 42.83 -14.34
N GLU A 189 1.18 43.00 -15.61
CA GLU A 189 0.58 42.19 -16.68
C GLU A 189 1.33 40.85 -16.76
N PHE A 190 0.61 39.76 -16.45
CA PHE A 190 1.19 38.43 -16.52
C PHE A 190 1.53 38.06 -17.97
N THR A 191 2.82 37.89 -18.25
CA THR A 191 3.37 37.51 -19.58
C THR A 191 3.59 36.00 -19.74
N GLY A 192 3.31 35.20 -18.70
CA GLY A 192 3.47 33.75 -18.77
C GLY A 192 2.38 33.07 -19.62
N VAL A 193 2.47 31.74 -19.67
CA VAL A 193 1.53 30.92 -20.45
C VAL A 193 0.12 31.03 -19.86
N LYS A 194 -0.83 31.45 -20.71
CA LYS A 194 -2.25 31.57 -20.37
C LYS A 194 -2.94 30.23 -20.60
N MET A 195 -3.87 29.89 -19.71
CA MET A 195 -4.75 28.75 -19.87
C MET A 195 -5.70 28.96 -21.05
N ASN A 196 -6.05 27.87 -21.72
CA ASN A 196 -7.13 27.86 -22.71
C ASN A 196 -8.48 27.61 -22.05
N SER A 197 -9.55 28.18 -22.61
CA SER A 197 -10.92 27.91 -22.19
C SER A 197 -11.89 28.25 -23.33
N PRO A 198 -12.93 27.42 -23.58
CA PRO A 198 -13.99 27.76 -24.52
C PRO A 198 -14.93 28.85 -23.98
N CYS A 199 -14.79 29.24 -22.71
CA CYS A 199 -15.48 30.39 -22.14
C CYS A 199 -14.46 31.43 -21.67
N ASP A 200 -14.43 32.54 -22.38
CA ASP A 200 -13.56 33.71 -22.23
C ASP A 200 -13.92 34.59 -21.02
N LYS A 201 -15.05 34.30 -20.36
CA LYS A 201 -15.42 34.88 -19.07
C LYS A 201 -14.79 34.16 -17.88
N LEU A 202 -14.25 32.95 -18.07
CA LEU A 202 -13.62 32.21 -16.99
C LEU A 202 -12.33 32.88 -16.59
N LYS A 203 -12.25 33.22 -15.31
CA LYS A 203 -11.04 33.73 -14.71
C LYS A 203 -10.79 33.03 -13.41
N LEU A 204 -9.51 32.96 -13.13
CA LEU A 204 -8.98 32.50 -11.89
C LEU A 204 -9.03 33.65 -10.85
N GLU A 205 -9.85 33.51 -9.80
CA GLU A 205 -9.77 34.34 -8.59
C GLU A 205 -8.38 34.24 -7.93
N THR A 206 -7.58 35.29 -8.09
CA THR A 206 -6.39 35.46 -7.28
C THR A 206 -6.79 35.76 -5.84
N ILE A 207 -6.11 35.13 -4.87
CA ILE A 207 -6.32 35.29 -3.40
C ILE A 207 -6.29 36.77 -2.96
N ALA A 208 -5.75 37.65 -3.80
CA ALA A 208 -5.75 39.09 -3.63
C ALA A 208 -6.99 39.76 -4.28
N TYR A 209 -8.05 39.92 -3.49
CA TYR A 209 -9.17 40.87 -3.62
C TYR A 209 -9.38 41.62 -4.95
N LYS A 210 -10.55 41.39 -5.58
CA LYS A 210 -11.28 42.35 -6.45
C LYS A 210 -10.37 43.18 -7.38
N ASP A 211 -9.63 42.50 -8.25
CA ASP A 211 -8.86 43.09 -9.36
C ASP A 211 -7.66 44.00 -8.99
N LYS A 212 -7.30 44.16 -7.71
CA LYS A 212 -6.19 45.05 -7.32
C LYS A 212 -4.79 44.47 -7.57
N TYR A 213 -4.67 43.14 -7.56
CA TYR A 213 -3.40 42.44 -7.68
C TYR A 213 -3.56 41.25 -8.63
N PRO A 214 -3.36 41.44 -9.94
CA PRO A 214 -3.56 40.39 -10.93
C PRO A 214 -2.55 39.24 -10.83
N VAL A 215 -1.46 39.38 -10.09
CA VAL A 215 -0.48 38.30 -9.90
C VAL A 215 -0.09 38.20 -8.43
N VAL A 216 -0.09 36.97 -7.92
CA VAL A 216 0.43 36.64 -6.60
C VAL A 216 1.47 35.54 -6.74
N GLU A 217 2.65 35.79 -6.19
CA GLU A 217 3.75 34.85 -6.11
C GLU A 217 3.99 34.43 -4.67
N PHE A 218 4.19 33.13 -4.46
CA PHE A 218 4.48 32.54 -3.17
C PHE A 218 5.84 31.86 -3.25
N HIS A 219 6.76 32.28 -2.41
CA HIS A 219 8.02 31.59 -2.18
C HIS A 219 7.95 30.86 -0.86
N LYS A 220 8.37 29.62 -0.83
CA LYS A 220 8.31 28.77 0.35
C LYS A 220 9.62 28.01 0.46
N ASN A 221 10.32 28.20 1.56
CA ASN A 221 11.55 27.49 1.88
C ASN A 221 11.34 26.62 3.12
N ARG A 222 11.46 25.30 2.98
CA ARG A 222 11.28 24.36 4.09
C ARG A 222 12.61 24.18 4.83
N ILE A 223 12.60 24.43 6.13
CA ILE A 223 13.76 24.22 7.00
C ILE A 223 13.80 22.75 7.38
N LEU A 224 14.45 21.93 6.56
CA LEU A 224 14.46 20.47 6.69
C LEU A 224 15.14 19.96 7.98
N ASN A 225 15.91 20.82 8.66
CA ASN A 225 16.49 20.52 9.97
C ASN A 225 15.50 20.74 11.13
N ASN A 226 14.36 21.39 10.87
CA ASN A 226 13.30 21.62 11.83
C ASN A 226 11.99 20.96 11.39
N CYS A 227 12.05 19.64 11.24
CA CYS A 227 10.89 18.80 10.99
C CYS A 227 10.65 17.90 12.19
N THR A 228 9.40 17.81 12.65
CA THR A 228 8.98 16.89 13.74
C THR A 228 8.99 15.44 13.27
N LYS A 229 8.65 15.24 11.99
CA LYS A 229 8.75 13.97 11.27
C LYS A 229 9.42 14.27 9.94
N LYS A 230 10.58 13.66 9.66
CA LYS A 230 11.32 13.85 8.41
C LYS A 230 11.33 12.55 7.63
N THR A 231 10.85 12.60 6.39
CA THR A 231 10.98 11.49 5.46
C THR A 231 11.73 11.95 4.22
N PRO A 232 12.91 11.36 3.92
CA PRO A 232 13.67 11.76 2.75
C PRO A 232 13.00 11.21 1.50
N TYR A 233 12.40 12.10 0.72
CA TYR A 233 11.57 11.72 -0.42
C TYR A 233 11.92 12.53 -1.68
N PHE A 234 11.94 11.83 -2.80
CA PHE A 234 12.00 12.35 -4.17
C PHE A 234 10.83 11.73 -4.96
N PHE A 235 10.34 12.42 -5.97
CA PHE A 235 9.21 12.05 -6.82
C PHE A 235 9.31 10.60 -7.32
N GLY A 236 8.35 9.76 -6.92
CA GLY A 236 8.31 8.35 -7.31
C GLY A 236 9.35 7.46 -6.62
N GLY A 237 10.08 7.99 -5.63
CA GLY A 237 10.97 7.23 -4.78
C GLY A 237 10.19 6.23 -3.93
N ASP A 238 10.61 4.97 -4.00
CA ASP A 238 10.11 3.92 -3.11
C ASP A 238 10.81 4.08 -1.76
N ASP A 239 10.06 4.52 -0.74
CA ASP A 239 10.57 4.62 0.63
C ASP A 239 10.54 3.24 1.30
N ASP A 240 11.33 2.33 0.75
CA ASP A 240 11.57 1.00 1.32
C ASP A 240 12.63 1.10 2.46
N THR A 241 12.96 2.32 2.92
CA THR A 241 14.04 2.61 3.88
C THR A 241 13.71 2.25 5.32
N ILE A 242 12.43 2.10 5.65
CA ILE A 242 11.97 1.80 7.01
C ILE A 242 12.16 0.30 7.33
N ASN A 243 12.05 -0.59 6.33
CA ASN A 243 11.90 -2.04 6.56
C ASN A 243 12.98 -2.92 5.89
N LYS A 244 13.90 -2.30 5.14
CA LYS A 244 15.15 -2.90 4.68
C LYS A 244 16.27 -1.91 4.98
N PRO A 245 17.50 -2.34 5.31
CA PRO A 245 18.66 -1.47 5.09
C PRO A 245 18.73 -1.26 3.58
N SER A 246 18.01 -0.24 3.10
CA SER A 246 18.06 0.17 1.72
C SER A 246 19.53 0.41 1.43
N ARG A 247 20.04 -0.24 0.39
CA ARG A 247 21.41 0.01 -0.08
C ARG A 247 21.62 1.46 -0.50
N TYR A 248 20.53 2.25 -0.52
CA TYR A 248 20.40 3.66 -0.82
C TYR A 248 19.77 4.40 0.38
N PHE A 249 20.37 5.50 0.82
CA PHE A 249 19.75 6.46 1.76
C PHE A 249 19.58 7.79 1.06
N THR A 250 18.36 8.31 1.01
CA THR A 250 18.10 9.67 0.55
C THR A 250 18.19 10.62 1.75
N ASN A 251 18.70 11.83 1.54
CA ASN A 251 18.60 12.90 2.52
C ASN A 251 18.41 14.22 1.79
N ASN A 252 17.21 14.79 1.88
CA ASN A 252 16.93 16.12 1.34
C ASN A 252 17.68 17.16 2.19
N THR A 253 18.43 18.02 1.50
CA THR A 253 19.21 19.12 2.08
C THR A 253 18.50 20.46 1.93
N ASN A 254 17.72 20.63 0.86
CA ASN A 254 16.92 21.84 0.64
C ASN A 254 15.60 21.48 -0.06
N SER A 255 14.54 22.22 0.24
CA SER A 255 13.26 22.15 -0.47
C SER A 255 12.68 23.55 -0.60
N TYR A 256 12.59 24.02 -1.84
CA TYR A 256 12.11 25.34 -2.20
C TYR A 256 10.90 25.22 -3.13
N VAL A 257 9.87 26.00 -2.90
CA VAL A 257 8.64 25.99 -3.68
C VAL A 257 8.30 27.40 -4.12
N VAL A 258 7.91 27.54 -5.38
CA VAL A 258 7.34 28.75 -5.96
C VAL A 258 5.92 28.44 -6.42
N TYR A 259 4.98 29.31 -6.12
CA TYR A 259 3.66 29.29 -6.74
C TYR A 259 3.39 30.64 -7.37
N VAL A 260 2.82 30.64 -8.58
CA VAL A 260 2.35 31.85 -9.26
C VAL A 260 0.90 31.64 -9.65
N THR A 261 0.06 32.59 -9.29
CA THR A 261 -1.35 32.63 -9.68
C THR A 261 -1.71 33.96 -10.31
N ALA A 262 -2.44 33.88 -11.42
CA ALA A 262 -2.96 35.01 -12.16
C ALA A 262 -4.34 34.67 -12.75
N PRO A 263 -5.16 35.63 -13.19
CA PRO A 263 -6.51 35.39 -13.72
C PRO A 263 -6.64 34.36 -14.82
N LEU A 264 -5.58 34.06 -15.56
CA LEU A 264 -5.58 33.07 -16.62
C LEU A 264 -4.40 32.10 -16.50
N SER A 265 -3.74 32.00 -15.34
CA SER A 265 -2.58 31.12 -15.20
C SER A 265 -2.37 30.65 -13.77
N PHE A 266 -1.93 29.41 -13.65
CA PHE A 266 -1.47 28.81 -12.41
C PHE A 266 -0.21 28.02 -12.74
N GLU A 267 0.82 28.22 -11.93
CA GLU A 267 2.03 27.43 -11.96
C GLU A 267 2.54 27.20 -10.54
N SER A 268 2.95 25.98 -10.24
CA SER A 268 3.72 25.66 -9.05
C SER A 268 5.00 24.93 -9.45
N GLN A 269 6.10 25.26 -8.79
CA GLN A 269 7.39 24.62 -9.00
C GLN A 269 8.00 24.28 -7.65
N THR A 270 8.41 23.03 -7.46
CA THR A 270 9.18 22.59 -6.31
C THR A 270 10.56 22.14 -6.76
N ILE A 271 11.59 22.63 -6.08
CA ILE A 271 12.97 22.22 -6.25
C ILE A 271 13.42 21.54 -4.96
N ASN A 272 13.80 20.28 -5.07
CA ASN A 272 14.35 19.48 -3.98
C ASN A 272 15.80 19.14 -4.29
N ASN A 273 16.68 19.44 -3.34
CA ASN A 273 18.07 19.00 -3.38
C ASN A 273 18.30 17.98 -2.28
N GLY A 274 19.18 17.03 -2.53
CA GLY A 274 19.60 16.10 -1.49
C GLY A 274 20.79 15.27 -1.90
N ILE A 275 21.02 14.23 -1.11
CA ILE A 275 22.11 13.28 -1.27
C ILE A 275 21.50 11.88 -1.28
N LEU A 276 21.83 11.09 -2.28
CA LEU A 276 21.57 9.66 -2.36
C LEU A 276 22.87 8.91 -2.01
N THR A 277 22.87 8.17 -0.91
CA THR A 277 24.01 7.36 -0.49
C THR A 277 23.78 5.90 -0.86
N LEU A 278 24.42 5.44 -1.93
CA LEU A 278 24.36 4.05 -2.39
C LEU A 278 25.66 3.30 -2.03
N PHE A 279 25.59 2.21 -1.26
CA PHE A 279 26.77 1.41 -0.87
C PHE A 279 27.95 2.25 -0.31
N ASN A 280 27.68 3.15 0.64
CA ASN A 280 28.64 4.11 1.21
C ASN A 280 29.21 5.14 0.22
N LYS A 281 28.65 5.27 -0.98
CA LYS A 281 28.97 6.34 -1.94
C LYS A 281 27.82 7.33 -2.01
N SER A 282 28.10 8.59 -1.73
CA SER A 282 27.12 9.67 -1.79
C SER A 282 27.14 10.34 -3.15
N ALA A 283 25.96 10.55 -3.72
CA ALA A 283 25.72 11.21 -4.99
C ALA A 283 24.68 12.31 -4.77
N PRO A 284 24.94 13.57 -5.18
CA PRO A 284 23.93 14.61 -5.06
C PRO A 284 22.76 14.32 -6.01
N VAL A 285 21.57 14.61 -5.52
CA VAL A 285 20.31 14.53 -6.25
C VAL A 285 19.72 15.93 -6.35
N TYR A 286 19.30 16.29 -7.56
CA TYR A 286 18.53 17.49 -7.83
C TYR A 286 17.22 17.09 -8.48
N GLU A 287 16.11 17.61 -7.99
CA GLU A 287 14.78 17.39 -8.54
C GLU A 287 14.07 18.74 -8.71
N SER A 288 13.48 18.96 -9.87
CA SER A 288 12.59 20.07 -10.15
C SER A 288 11.29 19.53 -10.71
N THR A 289 10.19 19.71 -9.97
CA THR A 289 8.84 19.37 -10.44
C THR A 289 8.01 20.62 -10.62
N SER A 290 7.37 20.77 -11.77
CA SER A 290 6.40 21.83 -12.05
C SER A 290 5.01 21.27 -12.33
N ILE A 291 3.99 22.00 -11.89
CA ILE A 291 2.59 21.78 -12.25
C ILE A 291 2.07 23.09 -12.83
N ARG A 292 1.54 23.05 -14.06
CA ARG A 292 0.98 24.23 -14.73
C ARG A 292 -0.41 23.97 -15.26
N LEU A 293 -1.33 24.89 -15.03
CA LEU A 293 -2.67 24.83 -15.62
C LEU A 293 -2.59 25.17 -17.11
N VAL A 294 -3.06 24.25 -17.95
CA VAL A 294 -3.03 24.40 -19.41
C VAL A 294 -4.41 24.79 -19.94
N GLU A 295 -5.47 24.21 -19.38
CA GLU A 295 -6.82 24.39 -19.91
C GLU A 295 -7.88 24.18 -18.84
N ILE A 296 -8.97 24.94 -18.92
CA ILE A 296 -10.24 24.62 -18.26
C ILE A 296 -11.28 24.35 -19.34
N LYS A 297 -11.82 23.13 -19.34
CA LYS A 297 -12.83 22.72 -20.30
C LYS A 297 -14.07 22.17 -19.60
N PRO A 298 -15.22 22.09 -20.28
CA PRO A 298 -16.40 21.44 -19.73
C PRO A 298 -16.18 19.93 -19.60
N ALA A 299 -16.63 19.37 -18.48
CA ALA A 299 -16.59 17.93 -18.24
C ALA A 299 -17.50 17.17 -19.22
N LYS A 300 -17.00 16.06 -19.78
CA LYS A 300 -17.73 15.26 -20.78
C LYS A 300 -18.83 14.36 -20.20
N SER A 301 -18.72 14.01 -18.94
CA SER A 301 -19.60 13.06 -18.27
C SER A 301 -19.78 13.44 -16.81
N GLU A 302 -20.83 12.90 -16.20
CA GLU A 302 -21.04 13.01 -14.77
C GLU A 302 -19.85 12.50 -13.97
N PHE A 303 -19.70 13.10 -12.81
CA PHE A 303 -18.69 12.80 -11.81
C PHE A 303 -19.00 11.48 -11.10
N LYS A 304 -18.02 10.57 -11.02
CA LYS A 304 -18.13 9.30 -10.31
C LYS A 304 -17.19 9.30 -9.11
N ARG A 305 -17.72 9.11 -7.89
CA ARG A 305 -16.90 8.98 -6.68
C ARG A 305 -16.12 7.68 -6.68
N ILE A 306 -15.00 7.65 -5.95
CA ILE A 306 -14.32 6.40 -5.64
C ILE A 306 -15.19 5.62 -4.65
N GLU A 307 -15.66 4.44 -5.06
CA GLU A 307 -16.36 3.52 -4.18
C GLU A 307 -15.36 2.87 -3.21
N SER A 308 -15.62 2.97 -1.90
CA SER A 308 -14.77 2.42 -0.85
C SER A 308 -13.29 2.85 -0.93
N PRO A 309 -12.99 4.15 -0.81
CA PRO A 309 -11.62 4.63 -0.96
C PRO A 309 -10.74 4.20 0.21
N GLY A 310 -9.48 3.87 -0.10
CA GLY A 310 -8.42 3.93 0.89
C GLY A 310 -8.13 5.40 1.24
N ILE A 311 -8.02 5.72 2.52
CA ILE A 311 -7.78 7.08 3.02
C ILE A 311 -6.37 7.17 3.56
N THR A 312 -5.62 8.17 3.17
CA THR A 312 -4.32 8.46 3.79
C THR A 312 -4.08 9.96 3.90
N ASN A 313 -3.01 10.36 4.55
CA ASN A 313 -2.60 11.76 4.63
C ASN A 313 -1.46 12.05 3.62
N ILE A 314 -0.91 13.27 3.69
CA ILE A 314 0.10 13.76 2.76
C ILE A 314 1.53 13.25 3.06
N HIS A 315 1.78 12.69 4.25
CA HIS A 315 3.09 12.22 4.64
C HIS A 315 3.43 10.92 3.90
N SER A 316 4.62 10.84 3.33
CA SER A 316 5.09 9.69 2.53
C SER A 316 5.13 8.37 3.31
N HIS A 317 5.34 8.44 4.63
CA HIS A 317 5.38 7.27 5.52
C HIS A 317 4.01 6.85 6.08
N SER A 318 2.92 7.55 5.76
CA SER A 318 1.63 7.26 6.39
C SER A 318 0.93 6.07 5.75
N GLU A 319 0.15 5.35 6.54
CA GLU A 319 -0.58 4.18 6.09
C GLU A 319 -1.90 4.56 5.41
N ILE A 320 -2.51 3.59 4.73
CA ILE A 320 -3.84 3.74 4.11
C ILE A 320 -4.86 3.11 5.06
N ILE A 321 -5.72 3.95 5.62
CA ILE A 321 -6.84 3.60 6.50
C ILE A 321 -8.07 3.33 5.64
N ILE A 322 -8.85 2.30 5.97
CA ILE A 322 -10.13 2.01 5.33
C ILE A 322 -11.25 2.43 6.31
N PRO A 323 -12.08 3.45 6.00
CA PRO A 323 -12.98 4.07 6.99
C PRO A 323 -14.06 3.13 7.56
N ALA A 324 -14.15 3.07 8.89
CA ALA A 324 -15.06 2.24 9.67
C ALA A 324 -16.56 2.47 9.44
N ALA A 325 -17.01 3.61 8.90
CA ALA A 325 -18.45 3.85 8.64
C ALA A 325 -19.04 2.89 7.58
N TYR A 326 -18.21 2.42 6.65
CA TYR A 326 -18.58 1.36 5.71
C TYR A 326 -18.57 -0.02 6.38
N ILE A 327 -17.78 -0.16 7.45
CA ILE A 327 -17.75 -1.34 8.31
C ILE A 327 -18.98 -1.35 9.21
N LEU A 328 -19.42 -0.20 9.75
CA LEU A 328 -20.58 -0.03 10.64
C LEU A 328 -21.93 -0.12 9.92
N SER A 329 -22.10 0.40 8.70
CA SER A 329 -23.33 0.15 7.93
C SER A 329 -23.45 -1.33 7.55
N PHE A 330 -22.32 -2.01 7.36
CA PHE A 330 -22.24 -3.47 7.26
C PHE A 330 -22.59 -4.13 8.60
N LEU A 331 -21.99 -3.71 9.71
CA LEU A 331 -22.21 -4.28 11.04
C LEU A 331 -23.63 -4.02 11.59
N PHE A 332 -24.29 -2.91 11.23
CA PHE A 332 -25.66 -2.58 11.67
C PHE A 332 -26.73 -3.40 10.92
N PHE A 333 -26.48 -3.72 9.64
CA PHE A 333 -27.25 -4.75 8.93
C PHE A 333 -27.04 -6.15 9.51
N PHE A 334 -25.88 -6.39 10.15
CA PHE A 334 -25.58 -7.60 10.90
C PHE A 334 -26.23 -7.63 12.30
N TYR A 335 -26.25 -6.50 13.01
CA TYR A 335 -26.69 -6.43 14.42
C TYR A 335 -28.20 -6.63 14.60
N LEU A 336 -29.02 -6.23 13.62
CA LEU A 336 -30.47 -6.47 13.67
C LEU A 336 -30.87 -7.94 13.41
N ASN A 337 -29.95 -8.80 12.94
CA ASN A 337 -30.24 -10.20 12.62
C ASN A 337 -29.76 -11.22 13.68
N ILE A 338 -29.05 -10.81 14.74
CA ILE A 338 -28.40 -11.79 15.63
C ILE A 338 -28.64 -11.45 17.11
N LYS A 339 -29.77 -11.94 17.64
CA LYS A 339 -29.80 -12.46 19.02
C LYS A 339 -29.26 -13.89 18.98
N MET A 340 -27.95 -14.09 19.01
CA MET A 340 -27.37 -15.40 19.32
C MET A 340 -26.16 -15.26 20.22
N LYS A 341 -26.11 -16.21 21.16
CA LYS A 341 -25.10 -16.40 22.20
C LYS A 341 -23.70 -16.46 21.60
N ILE A 342 -22.74 -16.02 22.41
CA ILE A 342 -21.29 -16.19 22.26
C ILE A 342 -20.97 -17.58 21.66
N VAL A 343 -20.54 -17.62 20.40
CA VAL A 343 -20.13 -18.85 19.71
C VAL A 343 -18.84 -18.61 18.91
N CYS A 344 -17.77 -19.17 19.47
CA CYS A 344 -16.53 -19.73 18.89
C CYS A 344 -15.57 -18.83 18.10
N LEU A 345 -14.30 -19.24 18.11
CA LEU A 345 -13.09 -18.47 17.78
C LEU A 345 -12.66 -18.61 16.30
N ILE A 346 -13.16 -19.64 15.59
CA ILE A 346 -12.96 -19.84 14.15
C ILE A 346 -13.73 -18.92 13.16
N PRO A 347 -14.75 -18.10 13.52
CA PRO A 347 -15.54 -17.38 12.53
C PRO A 347 -14.73 -16.39 11.68
N PHE A 348 -13.60 -15.88 12.17
CA PHE A 348 -12.86 -14.81 11.48
C PHE A 348 -11.83 -15.29 10.45
N VAL A 349 -11.33 -16.52 10.57
CA VAL A 349 -10.34 -17.07 9.63
C VAL A 349 -11.00 -18.00 8.60
N VAL A 350 -12.09 -18.68 9.01
CA VAL A 350 -12.73 -19.74 8.22
C VAL A 350 -14.26 -19.69 8.36
N GLY A 351 -14.86 -18.80 9.15
CA GLY A 351 -16.31 -18.66 9.21
C GLY A 351 -16.85 -18.07 7.91
N LEU A 352 -17.60 -18.87 7.15
CA LEU A 352 -18.45 -18.33 6.10
C LEU A 352 -19.53 -17.49 6.79
N ILE A 353 -19.35 -16.18 6.80
CA ILE A 353 -20.42 -15.25 7.10
C ILE A 353 -21.56 -15.55 6.11
N GLY A 354 -22.67 -16.08 6.62
CA GLY A 354 -23.79 -16.57 5.80
C GLY A 354 -23.81 -18.08 5.52
N PHE A 355 -22.93 -18.89 6.12
CA PHE A 355 -22.99 -20.36 6.00
C PHE A 355 -24.35 -20.92 6.40
N ASP A 356 -24.92 -20.46 7.51
CA ASP A 356 -26.24 -20.91 7.98
C ASP A 356 -27.31 -20.64 6.92
N LYS A 357 -27.18 -19.53 6.19
CA LYS A 357 -28.04 -19.20 5.06
C LYS A 357 -27.77 -20.15 3.88
N CYS A 358 -26.52 -20.41 3.52
CA CYS A 358 -26.18 -21.39 2.48
C CYS A 358 -26.66 -22.82 2.81
N GLN A 359 -26.54 -23.24 4.06
CA GLN A 359 -27.02 -24.54 4.55
C GLN A 359 -28.54 -24.61 4.58
N LYS A 360 -29.22 -23.50 4.92
CA LYS A 360 -30.67 -23.39 4.86
C LYS A 360 -31.21 -23.35 3.43
N ASP A 361 -30.57 -22.58 2.55
CA ASP A 361 -30.98 -22.38 1.16
C ASP A 361 -30.64 -23.60 0.29
N SER A 362 -29.62 -24.39 0.65
CA SER A 362 -29.16 -25.55 -0.11
C SER A 362 -28.55 -26.65 0.79
N PRO A 363 -29.36 -27.31 1.64
CA PRO A 363 -28.87 -28.27 2.63
C PRO A 363 -28.14 -29.47 2.01
N GLU A 364 -28.62 -29.96 0.87
CA GLU A 364 -28.00 -31.10 0.17
C GLU A 364 -26.62 -30.78 -0.40
N VAL A 365 -26.41 -29.53 -0.84
CA VAL A 365 -25.12 -29.07 -1.38
C VAL A 365 -24.09 -28.94 -0.26
N TRP A 366 -24.50 -28.37 0.88
CA TRP A 366 -23.63 -28.09 2.02
C TRP A 366 -23.69 -29.14 3.13
N LYS A 367 -24.24 -30.34 2.84
CA LYS A 367 -24.48 -31.40 3.85
C LYS A 367 -23.22 -31.87 4.58
N HIS A 368 -22.04 -31.72 3.97
CA HIS A 368 -20.76 -32.08 4.56
C HIS A 368 -19.94 -30.86 5.00
N GLY A 369 -20.55 -29.68 5.01
CA GLY A 369 -19.91 -28.43 5.38
C GLY A 369 -19.02 -27.83 4.29
N PRO A 370 -18.32 -26.73 4.61
CA PRO A 370 -17.41 -26.05 3.69
C PRO A 370 -16.02 -26.68 3.66
N GLU A 371 -15.38 -26.64 2.48
CA GLU A 371 -13.97 -26.98 2.24
C GLU A 371 -13.22 -25.77 1.69
N TYR A 372 -12.15 -25.38 2.37
CA TYR A 372 -11.36 -24.18 2.08
C TYR A 372 -10.15 -24.59 1.29
N THR A 373 -9.93 -23.97 0.13
CA THR A 373 -8.76 -24.21 -0.69
C THR A 373 -7.77 -23.06 -0.50
N PHE A 374 -6.62 -23.35 0.09
CA PHE A 374 -5.50 -22.43 0.24
C PHE A 374 -4.41 -22.72 -0.79
N ARG A 375 -3.78 -21.66 -1.29
CA ARG A 375 -2.56 -21.73 -2.11
C ARG A 375 -1.41 -21.13 -1.31
N MET A 376 -0.41 -21.96 -1.02
CA MET A 376 0.85 -21.57 -0.42
C MET A 376 1.92 -21.46 -1.49
N LYS A 377 2.62 -20.34 -1.56
CA LYS A 377 3.83 -20.15 -2.37
C LYS A 377 5.01 -19.97 -1.44
N VAL A 378 6.04 -20.80 -1.62
CA VAL A 378 7.30 -20.71 -0.90
C VAL A 378 8.42 -20.43 -1.89
N ASN A 379 9.02 -19.26 -1.77
CA ASN A 379 10.21 -18.88 -2.53
C ASN A 379 11.40 -18.94 -1.57
N ALA A 380 12.24 -19.94 -1.73
CA ALA A 380 13.46 -20.10 -0.97
C ALA A 380 14.67 -19.68 -1.83
N SER A 381 15.59 -18.96 -1.23
CA SER A 381 16.85 -18.58 -1.83
C SER A 381 18.02 -18.91 -0.91
N LEU A 382 19.09 -19.41 -1.50
CA LEU A 382 20.35 -19.72 -0.84
C LEU A 382 21.46 -19.03 -1.61
N SER A 383 22.22 -18.18 -0.94
CA SER A 383 23.39 -17.52 -1.55
C SER A 383 24.66 -18.20 -1.10
N TYR A 384 25.52 -18.60 -2.05
CA TYR A 384 26.85 -19.13 -1.80
C TYR A 384 27.89 -18.01 -1.91
N PRO A 385 28.36 -17.42 -0.80
CA PRO A 385 29.17 -16.20 -0.85
C PRO A 385 30.49 -16.39 -1.59
N LYS A 386 31.08 -17.59 -1.50
CA LYS A 386 32.38 -17.92 -2.11
C LYS A 386 32.31 -18.19 -3.61
N LEU A 387 31.14 -18.55 -4.14
CA LEU A 387 30.98 -18.94 -5.54
C LEU A 387 30.17 -17.92 -6.35
N SER A 388 29.65 -16.85 -5.71
CA SER A 388 28.70 -15.89 -6.31
C SER A 388 27.46 -16.53 -6.94
N ASN A 389 27.17 -17.78 -6.57
CA ASN A 389 26.05 -18.55 -7.08
C ASN A 389 24.88 -18.44 -6.11
N ASN A 390 23.69 -18.24 -6.64
CA ASN A 390 22.46 -18.25 -5.87
C ASN A 390 21.58 -19.41 -6.37
N ALA A 391 21.12 -20.25 -5.46
CA ALA A 391 20.12 -21.26 -5.73
C ALA A 391 18.75 -20.71 -5.31
N PHE A 392 17.76 -20.86 -6.18
CA PHE A 392 16.37 -20.50 -5.88
C PHE A 392 15.48 -21.72 -6.06
N SER A 393 14.54 -21.91 -5.14
CA SER A 393 13.51 -22.94 -5.23
C SER A 393 12.17 -22.29 -5.00
N ASN A 394 11.26 -22.47 -5.95
CA ASN A 394 9.87 -22.08 -5.82
C ASN A 394 9.03 -23.32 -5.60
N LEU A 395 8.22 -23.34 -4.55
CA LEU A 395 7.30 -24.41 -4.23
C LEU A 395 5.89 -23.84 -4.14
N THR A 396 4.96 -24.38 -4.91
CA THR A 396 3.53 -24.05 -4.81
C THR A 396 2.79 -25.25 -4.24
N ILE A 397 2.04 -25.06 -3.17
CA ILE A 397 1.24 -26.08 -2.49
C ILE A 397 -0.22 -25.65 -2.49
N ILE A 398 -1.12 -26.55 -2.87
CA ILE A 398 -2.56 -26.38 -2.68
C ILE A 398 -2.97 -27.23 -1.48
N VAL A 399 -3.46 -26.58 -0.43
CA VAL A 399 -3.91 -27.22 0.80
C VAL A 399 -5.43 -27.06 0.89
N LYS A 400 -6.13 -28.14 1.19
CA LYS A 400 -7.57 -28.10 1.44
C LYS A 400 -7.84 -28.38 2.90
N CYS A 401 -8.63 -27.54 3.55
CA CYS A 401 -8.93 -27.62 4.98
C CYS A 401 -10.43 -27.59 5.24
N ARG A 402 -10.87 -28.24 6.32
CA ARG A 402 -12.26 -28.26 6.76
C ARG A 402 -12.36 -28.00 8.27
N PRO A 403 -13.23 -27.08 8.71
CA PRO A 403 -13.45 -26.83 10.12
C PRO A 403 -14.16 -28.01 10.78
N PHE A 404 -13.81 -28.25 12.03
CA PHE A 404 -14.51 -29.17 12.91
C PHE A 404 -14.47 -28.65 14.34
N SER A 405 -15.51 -28.96 15.11
CA SER A 405 -15.54 -28.70 16.55
C SER A 405 -15.08 -29.95 17.30
N THR A 406 -14.34 -29.77 18.40
CA THR A 406 -14.11 -30.85 19.36
C THR A 406 -15.24 -30.81 20.40
N GLU A 407 -16.17 -31.78 20.37
CA GLU A 407 -17.31 -31.92 21.32
C GLU A 407 -16.95 -31.65 22.80
N ILE A 408 -17.83 -31.30 23.75
CA ILE A 408 -19.10 -30.52 23.84
C ILE A 408 -18.93 -29.44 24.95
N ASN A 409 -17.76 -29.39 25.61
CA ASN A 409 -17.51 -28.57 26.81
C ASN A 409 -16.17 -27.82 26.77
N GLN A 410 -15.53 -27.68 25.59
CA GLN A 410 -14.25 -26.98 25.47
C GLN A 410 -14.25 -26.04 24.27
N GLU A 411 -13.74 -24.84 24.50
CA GLU A 411 -13.61 -23.68 23.60
C GLU A 411 -12.65 -23.91 22.42
N ASN A 412 -12.33 -25.17 22.10
CA ASN A 412 -11.30 -25.51 21.12
C ASN A 412 -11.92 -25.95 19.80
N ASP A 413 -11.32 -25.41 18.76
CA ASP A 413 -11.84 -25.30 17.41
C ASP A 413 -10.71 -25.86 16.52
N GLY A 414 -11.02 -26.57 15.44
CA GLY A 414 -9.98 -27.27 14.66
C GLY A 414 -10.16 -27.23 13.14
N LEU A 415 -9.05 -27.43 12.42
CA LEU A 415 -9.04 -27.60 10.96
C LEU A 415 -8.42 -28.95 10.59
N GLN A 416 -9.14 -29.75 9.81
CA GLN A 416 -8.58 -30.95 9.19
C GLN A 416 -8.15 -30.60 7.77
N CYS A 417 -6.86 -30.72 7.48
CA CYS A 417 -6.24 -30.32 6.23
C CYS A 417 -5.59 -31.51 5.49
N TYR A 418 -5.47 -31.40 4.17
CA TYR A 418 -4.65 -32.27 3.35
C TYR A 418 -4.01 -31.49 2.19
N VAL A 419 -2.85 -31.95 1.73
CA VAL A 419 -2.18 -31.37 0.57
C VAL A 419 -2.78 -31.98 -0.69
N HIS A 420 -3.53 -31.17 -1.44
CA HIS A 420 -4.16 -31.60 -2.69
C HIS A 420 -3.14 -31.71 -3.83
N SER A 421 -2.21 -30.76 -3.92
CA SER A 421 -1.13 -30.80 -4.90
C SER A 421 0.07 -29.98 -4.44
N ALA A 422 1.26 -30.36 -4.89
CA ALA A 422 2.47 -29.57 -4.69
C ALA A 422 3.41 -29.68 -5.90
N GLN A 423 3.92 -28.54 -6.32
CA GLN A 423 4.80 -28.40 -7.49
C GLN A 423 6.06 -27.66 -7.10
N LYS A 424 7.21 -28.24 -7.44
CA LYS A 424 8.52 -27.66 -7.16
C LYS A 424 9.20 -27.26 -8.47
N GLN A 425 9.78 -26.07 -8.47
CA GLN A 425 10.61 -25.55 -9.55
C GLN A 425 11.96 -25.11 -8.98
N ASN A 426 13.03 -25.76 -9.44
CA ASN A 426 14.40 -25.42 -9.06
C ASN A 426 15.05 -24.53 -10.12
N HIS A 427 15.77 -23.52 -9.66
CA HIS A 427 16.54 -22.62 -10.49
C HIS A 427 17.98 -22.54 -9.97
N ASP A 428 18.93 -22.93 -10.82
CA ASP A 428 20.35 -22.67 -10.60
C ASP A 428 20.70 -21.40 -11.38
N ILE A 429 21.10 -20.33 -10.69
CA ILE A 429 21.61 -19.14 -11.37
C ILE A 429 23.14 -19.22 -11.38
N ILE A 430 23.68 -19.54 -12.55
CA ILE A 430 25.07 -19.27 -12.89
C ILE A 430 25.09 -17.85 -13.45
N GLN A 431 25.61 -16.90 -12.66
CA GLN A 431 25.96 -15.52 -13.02
C GLN A 431 25.21 -14.91 -14.23
N SER A 432 24.06 -14.30 -14.00
CA SER A 432 23.42 -13.40 -14.99
C SER A 432 22.72 -12.26 -14.26
N THR A 433 23.02 -11.03 -14.67
CA THR A 433 22.40 -9.77 -14.23
C THR A 433 20.97 -9.56 -14.75
N LYS A 434 20.39 -10.54 -15.46
CA LYS A 434 18.97 -10.56 -15.83
C LYS A 434 18.18 -11.44 -14.87
N LEU A 435 16.96 -11.01 -14.50
CA LEU A 435 15.96 -11.91 -13.89
C LEU A 435 15.92 -13.19 -14.73
N PRO A 436 15.93 -14.39 -14.11
CA PRO A 436 15.74 -15.61 -14.87
C PRO A 436 14.42 -15.47 -15.63
N LYS A 437 14.49 -15.42 -16.97
CA LYS A 437 13.31 -15.68 -17.78
C LYS A 437 12.78 -17.03 -17.29
N ILE A 438 11.49 -17.10 -16.98
CA ILE A 438 10.81 -18.37 -16.74
C ILE A 438 11.08 -19.20 -18.00
N HIS A 439 12.05 -20.10 -17.95
CA HIS A 439 12.21 -21.09 -19.00
C HIS A 439 11.01 -22.00 -18.84
N ALA A 440 10.00 -21.79 -19.70
CA ALA A 440 8.81 -22.62 -19.79
C ALA A 440 9.15 -24.11 -20.06
N ASP A 441 10.41 -24.39 -20.41
CA ASP A 441 10.90 -25.71 -20.82
C ASP A 441 11.47 -26.59 -19.70
N ARG A 442 11.58 -26.10 -18.44
CA ARG A 442 11.93 -26.99 -17.32
C ARG A 442 10.65 -27.59 -16.72
N PRO A 443 10.48 -28.93 -16.74
CA PRO A 443 9.26 -29.55 -16.24
C PRO A 443 9.10 -29.25 -14.75
N THR A 444 7.91 -28.77 -14.36
CA THR A 444 7.48 -28.74 -12.96
C THR A 444 7.52 -30.16 -12.43
N LEU A 445 8.39 -30.42 -11.46
CA LEU A 445 8.47 -31.74 -10.86
C LEU A 445 7.35 -31.84 -9.80
N PRO A 446 6.49 -32.87 -9.85
CA PRO A 446 5.55 -33.13 -8.78
C PRO A 446 6.35 -33.34 -7.49
N PHE A 447 5.98 -32.61 -6.45
CA PHE A 447 6.63 -32.70 -5.15
C PHE A 447 5.70 -33.48 -4.21
N ASP A 448 5.99 -34.75 -3.99
CA ASP A 448 5.09 -35.63 -3.25
C ASP A 448 5.15 -35.40 -1.73
N ILE A 449 4.36 -34.44 -1.26
CA ILE A 449 4.09 -34.23 0.17
C ILE A 449 3.13 -35.30 0.70
N GLY A 450 2.60 -36.18 -0.15
CA GLY A 450 1.64 -37.23 0.18
C GLY A 450 0.25 -36.67 0.42
N ASN A 451 -0.79 -37.38 -0.04
CA ASN A 451 -2.20 -37.06 0.22
C ASN A 451 -2.61 -37.41 1.66
N LYS A 452 -1.73 -37.12 2.63
CA LYS A 452 -1.95 -37.39 4.05
C LYS A 452 -2.70 -36.23 4.70
N THR A 453 -3.68 -36.58 5.52
CA THR A 453 -4.42 -35.63 6.34
C THR A 453 -3.65 -35.29 7.60
N PHE A 454 -3.80 -34.05 8.05
CA PHE A 454 -3.34 -33.57 9.34
C PHE A 454 -4.41 -32.67 9.94
N GLU A 455 -4.45 -32.55 11.26
CA GLU A 455 -5.40 -31.67 11.95
C GLU A 455 -4.64 -30.60 12.73
N ILE A 456 -5.16 -29.39 12.71
CA ILE A 456 -4.65 -28.24 13.43
C ILE A 456 -5.68 -27.92 14.52
N LEU A 457 -5.25 -27.91 15.77
CA LEU A 457 -6.09 -27.55 16.90
C LEU A 457 -5.74 -26.15 17.36
N PHE A 458 -6.77 -25.33 17.56
CA PHE A 458 -6.62 -23.95 18.03
C PHE A 458 -6.99 -23.84 19.50
N SER A 459 -6.43 -22.81 20.12
CA SER A 459 -6.74 -22.27 21.44
C SER A 459 -6.83 -20.75 21.33
N ASN A 460 -7.16 -20.07 22.43
CA ASN A 460 -7.22 -18.61 22.46
C ASN A 460 -5.87 -17.92 22.09
N ASN A 461 -4.76 -18.65 22.21
CA ASN A 461 -3.41 -18.19 21.88
C ASN A 461 -2.93 -18.66 20.49
N GLY A 462 -3.82 -19.15 19.63
CA GLY A 462 -3.49 -19.66 18.30
C GLY A 462 -3.38 -21.19 18.26
N VAL A 463 -2.57 -21.72 17.35
CA VAL A 463 -2.36 -23.15 17.13
C VAL A 463 -1.73 -23.78 18.37
N LYS A 464 -2.47 -24.70 18.97
CA LYS A 464 -2.08 -25.47 20.14
C LYS A 464 -1.28 -26.71 19.72
N ASP A 465 -1.89 -27.54 18.86
CA ASP A 465 -1.37 -28.85 18.50
C ASP A 465 -1.59 -29.14 17.01
N ILE A 466 -0.71 -29.93 16.43
CA ILE A 466 -0.85 -30.55 15.11
C ILE A 466 -0.93 -32.07 15.30
N ARG A 467 -1.99 -32.66 14.75
CA ARG A 467 -2.24 -34.10 14.76
C ARG A 467 -1.98 -34.68 13.39
N VAL A 468 -1.19 -35.75 13.33
CA VAL A 468 -0.77 -36.37 12.06
C VAL A 468 -0.91 -37.88 12.12
N GLU A 469 -1.17 -38.50 10.97
CA GLU A 469 -1.15 -39.96 10.87
C GLU A 469 0.29 -40.49 10.90
N LEU A 470 0.54 -41.50 11.75
CA LEU A 470 1.83 -42.17 11.86
C LEU A 470 1.92 -43.40 10.95
N PRO A 471 3.11 -43.73 10.41
CA PRO A 471 4.37 -42.98 10.54
C PRO A 471 4.43 -41.77 9.61
N ILE A 472 5.18 -40.74 10.04
CA ILE A 472 5.47 -39.54 9.26
C ILE A 472 6.97 -39.20 9.36
N SER A 473 7.56 -38.77 8.25
CA SER A 473 8.94 -38.30 8.23
C SER A 473 9.05 -36.88 8.77
N ASN A 474 10.16 -36.57 9.45
CA ASN A 474 10.38 -35.23 10.04
C ASN A 474 10.25 -34.10 9.03
N TRP A 475 10.76 -34.25 7.81
CA TRP A 475 10.64 -33.22 6.78
C TRP A 475 9.17 -32.94 6.41
N ARG A 476 8.31 -33.96 6.39
CA ARG A 476 6.90 -33.84 6.02
C ARG A 476 6.11 -33.22 7.17
N LEU A 477 6.40 -33.62 8.41
CA LEU A 477 5.87 -32.97 9.60
C LEU A 477 6.24 -31.48 9.66
N ASN A 478 7.48 -31.12 9.30
CA ASN A 478 7.91 -29.73 9.23
C ASN A 478 7.16 -28.92 8.17
N MET A 479 6.75 -29.54 7.06
CA MET A 479 5.88 -28.86 6.09
C MET A 479 4.48 -28.62 6.63
N PHE A 480 3.90 -29.58 7.37
CA PHE A 480 2.63 -29.37 8.03
C PHE A 480 2.74 -28.28 9.10
N ARG A 481 3.83 -28.26 9.89
CA ARG A 481 4.13 -27.16 10.81
C ARG A 481 4.24 -25.81 10.10
N ALA A 482 4.89 -25.75 8.93
CA ALA A 482 4.98 -24.53 8.13
C ALA A 482 3.62 -24.06 7.60
N ILE A 483 2.74 -24.97 7.18
CA ILE A 483 1.37 -24.62 6.77
C ILE A 483 0.57 -24.14 7.99
N SER A 484 0.65 -24.86 9.10
CA SER A 484 -0.06 -24.51 10.34
C SER A 484 0.41 -23.21 10.95
N SER A 485 1.70 -22.87 10.85
CA SER A 485 2.21 -21.59 11.34
C SER A 485 1.66 -20.39 10.57
N GLN A 486 1.36 -20.56 9.28
CA GLN A 486 0.68 -19.54 8.48
C GLN A 486 -0.78 -19.31 8.89
N LEU A 487 -1.33 -20.18 9.73
CA LEU A 487 -2.66 -20.08 10.33
C LEU A 487 -2.57 -19.82 11.86
N ASN A 488 -1.36 -19.69 12.41
CA ASN A 488 -1.14 -19.52 13.83
C ASN A 488 -1.32 -18.07 14.24
N PHE A 489 -2.45 -17.78 14.86
CA PHE A 489 -2.82 -16.43 15.20
C PHE A 489 -3.61 -16.42 16.52
N GLY A 490 -3.14 -15.66 17.51
CA GLY A 490 -3.75 -15.54 18.84
C GLY A 490 -4.82 -14.45 18.91
N PHE A 491 -5.96 -14.73 19.54
CA PHE A 491 -7.13 -13.84 19.55
C PHE A 491 -7.28 -13.03 20.85
N ASN A 492 -6.37 -13.23 21.81
CA ASN A 492 -6.34 -12.47 23.06
C ASN A 492 -5.86 -11.04 22.80
N GLY A 493 -6.76 -10.15 22.38
CA GLY A 493 -6.44 -8.74 22.12
C GLY A 493 -7.32 -8.02 21.09
N PHE A 494 -8.28 -8.71 20.48
CA PHE A 494 -9.20 -8.16 19.47
C PHE A 494 -10.25 -7.19 19.99
N ASP A 495 -10.38 -7.09 21.31
CA ASP A 495 -11.40 -6.26 21.99
C ASP A 495 -10.95 -4.80 22.14
N LYS A 496 -10.06 -4.32 21.26
CA LYS A 496 -9.60 -2.94 21.22
C LYS A 496 -10.33 -2.22 20.08
N ASP A 497 -10.91 -1.05 20.38
CA ASP A 497 -11.69 -0.20 19.47
C ASP A 497 -10.86 0.44 18.32
N GLU A 498 -9.82 -0.25 17.83
CA GLU A 498 -8.82 0.26 16.88
C GLU A 498 -8.73 -0.67 15.64
N ASP A 499 -8.73 -0.08 14.44
CA ASP A 499 -8.71 -0.80 13.15
C ASP A 499 -7.35 -1.51 12.86
N THR A 500 -6.30 -1.15 13.59
CA THR A 500 -4.98 -1.79 13.57
C THR A 500 -4.44 -1.81 14.99
N PHE A 501 -4.06 -2.99 15.48
CA PHE A 501 -3.45 -3.13 16.79
C PHE A 501 -2.22 -4.02 16.67
N THR A 502 -1.12 -3.59 17.28
CA THR A 502 0.07 -4.40 17.43
C THR A 502 -0.15 -5.37 18.59
N ILE A 503 -0.14 -6.67 18.29
CA ILE A 503 -0.08 -7.71 19.31
C ILE A 503 1.39 -8.03 19.52
N GLU A 504 1.91 -7.72 20.70
CA GLU A 504 3.20 -8.21 21.17
C GLU A 504 2.95 -9.46 22.01
N GLN A 505 3.22 -10.65 21.45
CA GLN A 505 3.03 -11.90 22.16
C GLN A 505 4.14 -12.90 21.85
N ASN A 506 4.42 -13.78 22.81
CA ASN A 506 5.28 -14.93 22.55
C ASN A 506 4.48 -15.93 21.69
N GLU A 507 4.90 -16.12 20.45
CA GLU A 507 4.26 -17.08 19.55
C GLU A 507 5.12 -18.33 19.40
N ASN A 508 4.46 -19.48 19.51
CA ASN A 508 5.05 -20.75 19.11
C ASN A 508 5.06 -20.81 17.58
N SER A 509 6.23 -20.84 16.97
CA SER A 509 6.40 -20.90 15.52
C SER A 509 7.24 -22.11 15.12
N THR A 510 7.46 -22.27 13.81
CA THR A 510 8.37 -23.32 13.30
C THR A 510 9.79 -23.17 13.79
N ILE A 511 10.22 -21.98 14.22
CA ILE A 511 11.57 -21.72 14.74
C ILE A 511 11.67 -21.82 16.28
N GLY A 512 10.57 -22.18 16.96
CA GLY A 512 10.49 -22.27 18.42
C GLY A 512 9.55 -21.23 19.02
N ASN A 513 9.60 -21.09 20.35
CA ASN A 513 8.89 -20.04 21.07
C ASN A 513 9.70 -18.74 20.94
N CYS A 514 9.21 -17.83 20.11
CA CYS A 514 9.88 -16.57 19.83
C CYS A 514 9.04 -15.42 20.36
N TYR A 515 9.71 -14.38 20.85
CA TYR A 515 9.05 -13.10 21.08
C TYR A 515 8.67 -12.54 19.72
N THR A 516 7.42 -12.74 19.31
CA THR A 516 6.91 -12.25 18.05
C THR A 516 6.26 -10.92 18.34
N LYS A 517 7.02 -9.86 18.12
CA LYS A 517 6.42 -8.60 17.74
C LYS A 517 6.00 -8.76 16.29
N ILE A 518 4.72 -8.59 15.99
CA ILE A 518 4.33 -8.31 14.60
C ILE A 518 5.05 -6.98 14.28
N GLU A 519 6.20 -7.10 13.59
CA GLU A 519 7.37 -6.21 13.57
C GLU A 519 8.57 -6.59 14.50
N GLU A 520 9.22 -7.75 14.28
CA GLU A 520 10.69 -7.88 14.13
C GLU A 520 11.16 -9.35 14.03
N SER A 521 12.13 -9.60 13.15
CA SER A 521 12.92 -10.83 12.90
C SER A 521 12.29 -12.05 12.21
N SER A 522 10.96 -12.15 12.15
CA SER A 522 10.22 -12.91 11.13
C SER A 522 8.95 -12.12 10.79
N VAL A 523 8.87 -11.55 9.59
CA VAL A 523 7.74 -10.68 9.23
C VAL A 523 6.57 -11.57 8.86
N SER A 524 5.69 -11.87 9.80
CA SER A 524 4.40 -12.53 9.56
C SER A 524 3.30 -11.47 9.53
N GLY A 525 2.69 -11.25 8.36
CA GLY A 525 1.56 -10.35 8.18
C GLY A 525 0.29 -11.13 7.82
N PHE A 526 -0.85 -10.70 8.35
CA PHE A 526 -2.17 -11.27 8.03
C PHE A 526 -3.04 -10.20 7.40
N ALA A 527 -3.73 -10.57 6.32
CA ALA A 527 -4.75 -9.77 5.68
C ALA A 527 -6.07 -10.55 5.75
N LEU A 528 -7.04 -10.00 6.48
CA LEU A 528 -8.38 -10.57 6.63
C LEU A 528 -9.37 -9.63 5.94
N ALA A 529 -10.20 -10.20 5.06
CA ALA A 529 -11.39 -9.53 4.53
C ALA A 529 -12.51 -10.56 4.34
N PRO A 530 -13.77 -10.14 4.17
CA PRO A 530 -14.86 -11.08 3.90
C PRO A 530 -14.51 -11.98 2.71
N GLN A 531 -14.45 -13.29 2.94
CA GLN A 531 -14.10 -14.32 1.94
C GLN A 531 -12.65 -14.27 1.40
N SER A 532 -11.76 -13.49 2.01
CA SER A 532 -10.34 -13.47 1.65
C SER A 532 -9.45 -13.57 2.88
N PHE A 533 -8.52 -14.51 2.84
CA PHE A 533 -7.47 -14.65 3.82
C PHE A 533 -6.13 -14.65 3.09
N GLY A 534 -5.17 -13.88 3.60
CA GLY A 534 -3.78 -13.92 3.20
C GLY A 534 -2.88 -13.89 4.42
N SER A 535 -1.89 -14.77 4.47
CA SER A 535 -0.77 -14.63 5.38
C SER A 535 0.55 -14.70 4.62
N HIS A 536 1.52 -13.96 5.13
CA HIS A 536 2.81 -13.84 4.51
C HIS A 536 3.89 -13.85 5.57
N THR A 537 4.89 -14.73 5.43
CA THR A 537 6.04 -14.81 6.32
C THR A 537 7.36 -14.69 5.55
N ILE A 538 8.26 -13.82 6.01
CA ILE A 538 9.66 -13.78 5.55
C ILE A 538 10.57 -14.31 6.66
N ASN A 539 11.23 -15.44 6.40
CA ASN A 539 12.26 -16.00 7.28
C ASN A 539 13.64 -15.71 6.70
N LYS A 540 14.54 -15.16 7.53
CA LYS A 540 15.96 -14.99 7.18
C LYS A 540 16.79 -15.86 8.11
N GLY A 541 17.71 -16.63 7.54
CA GLY A 541 18.53 -17.57 8.28
C GLY A 541 19.96 -17.63 7.76
N THR A 542 20.78 -18.41 8.44
CA THR A 542 22.12 -18.77 7.99
C THR A 542 22.29 -20.27 8.06
N LEU A 543 22.47 -20.90 6.90
CA LEU A 543 22.78 -22.33 6.82
C LEU A 543 24.27 -22.51 7.07
N THR A 544 24.63 -23.23 8.13
CA THR A 544 26.04 -23.54 8.45
C THR A 544 26.33 -25.00 8.11
N TYR A 545 27.21 -25.21 7.13
CA TYR A 545 27.74 -26.54 6.83
C TYR A 545 28.87 -26.86 7.81
N THR A 546 28.55 -27.60 8.87
CA THR A 546 29.48 -27.95 9.96
C THR A 546 30.76 -28.62 9.45
N ASN A 547 30.65 -29.45 8.42
CA ASN A 547 31.79 -30.15 7.83
C ASN A 547 32.74 -29.27 7.01
N VAL A 548 32.32 -28.06 6.59
CA VAL A 548 33.09 -27.19 5.68
C VAL A 548 33.34 -25.79 6.24
N LYS A 549 32.82 -25.47 7.44
CA LYS A 549 32.84 -24.13 8.05
C LYS A 549 32.38 -23.02 7.08
N ILE A 550 31.38 -23.32 6.26
CA ILE A 550 30.76 -22.33 5.36
C ILE A 550 29.39 -21.98 5.94
N SER A 551 29.18 -20.70 6.20
CA SER A 551 27.88 -20.11 6.45
C SER A 551 27.34 -19.51 5.14
N SER A 552 26.07 -19.75 4.85
CA SER A 552 25.40 -19.23 3.66
C SER A 552 24.07 -18.63 4.08
N PRO A 553 23.80 -17.34 3.77
CA PRO A 553 22.54 -16.73 4.13
C PRO A 553 21.41 -17.39 3.32
N THR A 554 20.31 -17.66 4.02
CA THR A 554 19.08 -18.17 3.45
C THR A 554 17.97 -17.15 3.63
N MET A 555 17.08 -17.06 2.64
CA MET A 555 15.85 -16.30 2.76
C MET A 555 14.71 -17.12 2.21
N GLU A 556 13.66 -17.26 2.99
CA GLU A 556 12.43 -17.94 2.61
C GLU A 556 11.27 -16.97 2.71
N HIS A 557 10.43 -16.95 1.68
CA HIS A 557 9.24 -16.12 1.60
C HIS A 557 8.04 -17.04 1.38
N ILE A 558 7.17 -17.10 2.37
CA ILE A 558 5.96 -17.94 2.40
C ILE A 558 4.76 -17.01 2.25
N ASP A 559 3.88 -17.29 1.28
CA ASP A 559 2.61 -16.56 1.04
C ASP A 559 1.49 -17.59 0.96
N LEU A 560 0.58 -17.60 1.95
CA LEU A 560 -0.60 -18.47 1.99
C LEU A 560 -1.84 -17.62 1.71
N ARG A 561 -2.62 -17.99 0.69
CA ARG A 561 -3.86 -17.29 0.35
C ARG A 561 -5.04 -18.22 0.23
N LEU A 562 -6.20 -17.82 0.74
CA LEU A 562 -7.47 -18.47 0.45
C LEU A 562 -7.84 -18.22 -1.02
N VAL A 563 -8.15 -19.29 -1.75
CA VAL A 563 -8.46 -19.27 -3.18
C VAL A 563 -9.96 -19.48 -3.41
N SER A 564 -10.56 -20.45 -2.72
CA SER A 564 -11.98 -20.77 -2.83
C SER A 564 -12.52 -21.40 -1.55
N ILE A 565 -13.84 -21.32 -1.40
CA ILE A 565 -14.60 -22.07 -0.40
C ILE A 565 -15.68 -22.83 -1.16
N ASP A 566 -15.56 -24.14 -1.19
CA ASP A 566 -16.42 -25.03 -1.96
C ASP A 566 -17.19 -25.97 -1.02
N PRO A 567 -18.39 -26.44 -1.39
CA PRO A 567 -19.08 -27.45 -0.60
C PRO A 567 -18.29 -28.77 -0.57
N ALA A 568 -18.16 -29.37 0.61
CA ALA A 568 -17.45 -30.63 0.75
C ALA A 568 -18.21 -31.78 0.06
N ILE A 569 -17.50 -32.55 -0.77
CA ILE A 569 -18.10 -33.65 -1.56
C ILE A 569 -18.34 -34.91 -0.71
N LYS A 570 -17.62 -35.06 0.41
CA LYS A 570 -17.62 -36.28 1.26
C LYS A 570 -17.64 -35.89 2.73
N GLU A 571 -18.11 -36.79 3.57
CA GLU A 571 -18.05 -36.64 5.03
C GLU A 571 -16.60 -36.51 5.56
N LEU A 572 -16.44 -35.75 6.64
CA LEU A 572 -15.16 -35.55 7.33
C LEU A 572 -14.80 -36.80 8.14
N LYS A 573 -13.69 -37.50 7.79
CA LYS A 573 -13.20 -38.64 8.56
C LYS A 573 -12.05 -38.20 9.46
N ARG A 574 -12.26 -38.27 10.77
CA ARG A 574 -11.27 -37.91 11.81
C ARG A 574 -10.09 -38.89 11.83
N LEU A 575 -8.93 -38.46 12.31
CA LEU A 575 -7.77 -39.34 12.51
C LEU A 575 -8.02 -40.32 13.67
N ASP A 576 -7.92 -41.64 13.41
CA ASP A 576 -8.26 -42.68 14.40
C ASP A 576 -7.22 -42.84 15.53
N LYS A 577 -5.94 -42.53 15.27
CA LYS A 577 -4.82 -42.56 16.25
C LYS A 577 -3.71 -41.57 15.87
N PRO A 578 -3.93 -40.25 16.02
CA PRO A 578 -2.94 -39.27 15.60
C PRO A 578 -1.72 -39.24 16.52
N GLY A 579 -0.53 -39.07 15.95
CA GLY A 579 0.61 -38.53 16.68
C GLY A 579 0.39 -37.03 16.93
N ILE A 580 0.82 -36.52 18.09
CA ILE A 580 0.72 -35.11 18.45
C ILE A 580 2.08 -34.44 18.31
N SER A 581 2.08 -33.24 17.75
CA SER A 581 3.25 -32.37 17.63
C SER A 581 2.86 -30.93 17.90
N THR A 582 3.76 -30.17 18.52
CA THR A 582 3.67 -28.70 18.56
C THR A 582 4.15 -28.08 17.24
N LEU A 583 4.11 -26.75 17.14
CA LEU A 583 4.68 -25.99 16.02
C LEU A 583 6.22 -25.96 15.99
N ALA A 584 6.92 -26.14 17.11
CA ALA A 584 8.37 -25.97 17.21
C ALA A 584 9.14 -27.05 16.44
N SER A 585 10.12 -26.65 15.62
CA SER A 585 11.03 -27.59 14.98
C SER A 585 11.99 -28.18 16.02
N GLY A 586 11.94 -29.50 16.22
CA GLY A 586 12.82 -30.21 17.16
C GLY A 586 12.05 -31.09 18.14
N ASP A 587 10.76 -30.81 18.37
CA ASP A 587 9.92 -31.64 19.23
C ASP A 587 9.68 -33.02 18.60
N THR A 588 10.00 -34.05 19.38
CA THR A 588 9.68 -35.45 19.06
C THR A 588 8.18 -35.68 19.19
N ILE A 589 7.60 -36.43 18.25
CA ILE A 589 6.16 -36.80 18.31
C ILE A 589 5.91 -37.58 19.59
N GLU A 590 5.06 -37.05 20.47
CA GLU A 590 4.56 -37.81 21.60
C GLU A 590 3.54 -38.85 21.11
N LYS A 591 3.82 -40.13 21.39
CA LYS A 591 2.81 -41.17 21.20
C LYS A 591 1.78 -41.01 22.29
N ILE A 592 0.52 -40.76 21.92
CA ILE A 592 -0.60 -40.80 22.87
C ILE A 592 -0.63 -42.22 23.48
N ALA A 593 -0.40 -42.31 24.79
CA ALA A 593 -0.69 -43.54 25.52
C ALA A 593 -2.21 -43.75 25.45
N THR A 594 -2.63 -44.88 24.87
CA THR A 594 -4.04 -45.31 24.92
C THR A 594 -4.51 -45.24 26.37
N PRO A 595 -5.68 -44.62 26.67
CA PRO A 595 -6.22 -44.66 28.01
C PRO A 595 -6.39 -46.13 28.40
N LYS A 596 -5.72 -46.58 29.47
CA LYS A 596 -6.05 -47.85 30.10
C LYS A 596 -7.51 -47.73 30.53
N THR A 597 -8.36 -48.53 29.89
CA THR A 597 -9.74 -48.76 30.29
C THR A 597 -9.75 -49.12 31.77
N VAL A 598 -10.16 -48.19 32.64
CA VAL A 598 -10.51 -48.51 34.01
C VAL A 598 -11.86 -49.20 33.94
N LEU A 599 -11.83 -50.53 33.91
CA LEU A 599 -12.99 -51.37 34.15
C LEU A 599 -13.17 -51.53 35.66
N LYS A 600 -13.93 -50.61 36.25
CA LYS A 600 -15.00 -50.77 37.26
C LYS A 600 -15.16 -49.52 38.10
#